data_AF-A0A1B3IZ54-F1
#
_entry.id   AF-A0A1B3IZ54-F1
#
_cell.length_a   1.000
_cell.length_b   1.000
_cell.length_c   1.000
_cell.angle_alpha   90.00
_cell.angle_beta   90.00
_cell.angle_gamma   90.00
#
_symmetry.space_group_name_H-M   'P 1'
#
loop_
_entity.id
_entity.type
_entity.pdbx_description
1 polymer ?
#
loop_
_entity_poly.entity_id
_entity_poly.type
_entity_poly.pdbx_seq_one_letter_code
_entity_poly.pdbx_strand_id
1 'polypeptide(L)'
;NFWANSPFVLPKNEILAESEFAVPTITKLIPILFSTLGAFVAYNVNLVADQFQRAFQSCTFCNRLYCFFNKRWFFDQVLNDFLVRSFLRFGYSVSFEALDKGAIEILGPYGISYTFRRLAERISQLQSGSVYHYAFAMLLGPFVTFSRMWDSRYSWVDNRSSFILIVSTF
;
A
#
# COMPACT_ATOMS: atom_id res chain seq x y z
N ASN A 1 -31.74 45.17 22.57
CA ASN A 1 -30.34 45.02 22.10
C ASN A 1 -29.88 43.58 22.32
N PHE A 2 -29.99 42.74 21.30
CA PHE A 2 -29.75 41.29 21.37
C PHE A 2 -28.28 40.90 21.67
N TRP A 3 -27.32 41.78 21.35
CA TRP A 3 -25.88 41.49 21.47
C TRP A 3 -25.12 42.36 22.50
N ALA A 4 -25.82 43.05 23.41
CA ALA A 4 -25.24 44.14 24.21
C ALA A 4 -23.91 43.81 24.93
N ASN A 5 -23.83 42.68 25.63
CA ASN A 5 -22.63 42.22 26.34
C ASN A 5 -21.98 40.99 25.69
N SER A 6 -22.26 40.72 24.42
CA SER A 6 -21.74 39.53 23.75
C SER A 6 -20.22 39.54 23.55
N PRO A 7 -19.55 40.68 23.28
CA PRO A 7 -18.09 40.71 23.27
C PRO A 7 -17.56 40.99 24.68
N PHE A 8 -17.94 40.17 25.67
CA PHE A 8 -17.34 40.23 26.99
C PHE A 8 -16.01 39.46 26.98
N VAL A 9 -14.91 40.20 27.06
CA VAL A 9 -13.57 39.63 27.22
C VAL A 9 -13.27 39.54 28.71
N LEU A 10 -12.96 38.33 29.18
CA LEU A 10 -12.54 38.13 30.56
C LEU A 10 -11.20 38.86 30.82
N PRO A 11 -10.97 39.41 32.03
CA PRO A 11 -9.74 40.13 32.40
C PRO A 11 -8.47 39.25 32.38
N LYS A 12 -8.60 37.95 32.10
CA LYS A 12 -7.48 37.04 31.87
C LYS A 12 -7.02 37.03 30.39
N ASN A 13 -7.88 37.43 29.46
CA ASN A 13 -7.63 37.41 28.02
C ASN A 13 -7.38 38.84 27.50
N GLU A 14 -6.44 39.55 28.13
CA GLU A 14 -6.11 40.94 27.79
C GLU A 14 -5.13 41.07 26.62
N ILE A 15 -4.78 39.98 25.94
CA ILE A 15 -3.80 39.95 24.82
C ILE A 15 -4.08 41.04 23.78
N LEU A 16 -5.36 41.30 23.48
CA LEU A 16 -5.73 42.31 22.50
C LEU A 16 -5.42 43.73 23.02
N ALA A 17 -5.77 44.03 24.27
CA ALA A 17 -5.46 45.31 24.91
C ALA A 17 -3.95 45.48 25.16
N GLU A 18 -3.25 44.44 25.60
CA GLU A 18 -1.79 44.44 25.74
C GLU A 18 -1.11 44.66 24.38
N SER A 19 -1.59 44.02 23.31
CA SER A 19 -1.03 44.23 21.96
C SER A 19 -1.27 45.65 21.44
N GLU A 20 -2.40 46.27 21.81
CA GLU A 20 -2.74 47.63 21.41
C GLU A 20 -1.99 48.68 22.22
N PHE A 21 -1.78 48.49 23.52
CA PHE A 21 -1.22 49.53 24.40
C PHE A 21 0.21 49.27 24.86
N ALA A 22 0.61 48.01 25.06
CA ALA A 22 1.92 47.65 25.61
C ALA A 22 3.03 47.52 24.55
N VAL A 23 2.67 47.41 23.27
CA VAL A 23 3.65 47.30 22.17
C VAL A 23 4.31 48.65 21.86
N PRO A 24 5.65 48.72 21.80
CA PRO A 24 6.37 49.93 21.44
C PRO A 24 5.89 50.54 20.12
N THR A 25 5.85 51.87 20.04
CA THR A 25 5.43 52.59 18.82
C THR A 25 6.30 52.26 17.61
N ILE A 26 7.59 52.01 17.83
CA ILE A 26 8.56 51.63 16.79
C ILE A 26 8.10 50.34 16.07
N THR A 27 7.73 49.29 16.81
CA THR A 27 7.31 48.01 16.22
C THR A 27 5.99 48.11 15.47
N LYS A 28 5.11 49.05 15.85
CA LYS A 28 3.87 49.34 15.11
C LYS A 28 4.13 50.01 13.76
N LEU A 29 5.21 50.79 13.66
CA LEU A 29 5.58 51.52 12.44
C LEU A 29 6.39 50.67 11.45
N ILE A 30 7.03 49.58 11.91
CA ILE A 30 7.84 48.67 11.08
C ILE A 30 7.07 48.21 9.81
N PRO A 31 5.86 47.65 9.89
CA PRO A 31 5.16 47.15 8.70
C PRO A 31 4.87 48.26 7.69
N ILE A 32 4.53 49.46 8.16
CA ILE A 32 4.22 50.61 7.30
C ILE A 32 5.47 51.04 6.54
N LEU A 33 6.60 51.18 7.24
CA LEU A 33 7.88 51.56 6.62
C LEU A 33 8.34 50.52 5.59
N PHE A 34 8.29 49.24 5.90
CA PHE A 34 8.68 48.20 4.95
C PHE A 34 7.74 48.11 3.74
N SER A 35 6.43 48.30 3.95
CA SER A 35 5.46 48.28 2.86
C SER A 35 5.63 49.48 1.92
N THR A 36 5.84 50.69 2.44
CA THR A 36 6.04 51.88 1.61
C THR A 36 7.36 51.84 0.87
N LEU A 37 8.44 51.42 1.52
CA LEU A 37 9.73 51.20 0.88
C LEU A 37 9.65 50.12 -0.21
N GLY A 38 9.00 48.99 0.07
CA GLY A 38 8.80 47.92 -0.90
C GLY A 38 8.01 48.38 -2.12
N ALA A 39 6.93 49.14 -1.92
CA ALA A 39 6.14 49.73 -3.01
C ALA A 39 6.96 50.72 -3.85
N PHE A 40 7.74 51.58 -3.20
CA PHE A 40 8.62 52.52 -3.90
C PHE A 40 9.68 51.80 -4.73
N VAL A 41 10.34 50.78 -4.18
CA VAL A 41 11.33 49.98 -4.92
C VAL A 41 10.68 49.24 -6.10
N ALA A 42 9.53 48.60 -5.89
CA ALA A 42 8.83 47.89 -6.95
C ALA A 42 8.44 48.82 -8.12
N TYR A 43 7.97 50.03 -7.82
CA TYR A 43 7.67 51.03 -8.83
C TYR A 43 8.91 51.42 -9.65
N ASN A 44 10.02 51.75 -9.00
CA ASN A 44 11.26 52.11 -9.68
C ASN A 44 11.83 50.97 -10.53
N VAL A 45 11.79 49.73 -10.03
CA VAL A 45 12.26 48.55 -10.78
C VAL A 45 11.38 48.31 -12.01
N ASN A 46 10.07 48.53 -11.90
CA ASN A 46 9.16 48.33 -13.03
C ASN A 46 9.41 49.34 -14.17
N LEU A 47 9.79 50.58 -13.85
CA LEU A 47 10.17 51.58 -14.87
C LEU A 47 11.39 51.15 -15.71
N VAL A 48 12.28 50.31 -15.16
CA VAL A 48 13.51 49.83 -15.80
C VAL A 48 13.47 48.31 -16.03
N ALA A 49 12.27 47.72 -16.07
CA ALA A 49 12.07 46.27 -16.06
C ALA A 49 12.82 45.55 -17.18
N ASP A 50 12.77 46.06 -18.41
CA ASP A 50 13.38 45.41 -19.58
C ASP A 50 14.91 45.32 -19.50
N GLN A 51 15.56 46.33 -18.92
CA GLN A 51 17.02 46.33 -18.76
C GLN A 51 17.42 45.44 -17.59
N PHE A 52 16.68 45.53 -16.48
CA PHE A 52 16.90 44.71 -15.30
C PHE A 52 16.70 43.22 -15.60
N GLN A 53 15.64 42.85 -16.31
CA GLN A 53 15.36 41.46 -16.68
C GLN A 53 16.44 40.88 -17.60
N ARG A 54 16.92 41.64 -18.59
CA ARG A 54 18.03 41.20 -19.45
C ARG A 54 19.32 40.99 -18.67
N ALA A 55 19.65 41.88 -17.74
CA ALA A 55 20.80 41.73 -16.86
C ALA A 55 20.65 40.55 -15.87
N PHE A 56 19.42 40.27 -15.43
CA PHE A 56 19.14 39.15 -14.53
C PHE A 56 19.21 37.80 -15.23
N GLN A 57 18.77 37.73 -16.50
CA GLN A 57 18.82 36.51 -17.30
C GLN A 57 20.24 36.15 -17.77
N SER A 58 21.13 37.13 -17.96
CA SER A 58 22.51 36.86 -18.37
C SER A 58 23.34 36.19 -17.27
N CYS A 59 22.97 36.36 -16.00
CA CYS A 59 23.60 35.68 -14.88
C CYS A 59 22.98 34.29 -14.65
N THR A 60 23.79 33.24 -14.70
CA THR A 60 23.35 31.84 -14.52
C THR A 60 22.72 31.59 -13.16
N PHE A 61 23.26 32.19 -12.09
CA PHE A 61 22.72 32.08 -10.74
C PHE A 61 21.35 32.75 -10.61
N CYS A 62 21.24 33.98 -11.09
CA CYS A 62 19.99 34.75 -11.10
C CYS A 62 18.90 34.04 -11.92
N ASN A 63 19.25 33.50 -13.09
CA ASN A 63 18.32 32.70 -13.90
C ASN A 63 17.85 31.43 -13.16
N ARG A 64 18.74 30.75 -12.44
CA ARG A 64 18.36 29.58 -11.63
C ARG A 64 17.41 29.95 -10.48
N LEU A 65 17.68 31.05 -9.76
CA LEU A 65 16.78 31.56 -8.73
C LEU A 65 15.43 31.98 -9.31
N TYR A 66 15.44 32.65 -10.47
CA TYR A 66 14.23 33.02 -11.18
C TYR A 66 13.40 31.78 -11.54
N CYS A 67 14.01 30.76 -12.15
CA CYS A 67 13.34 29.49 -12.45
C CYS A 67 12.80 28.80 -11.19
N PHE A 68 13.53 28.85 -10.08
CA PHE A 68 13.13 28.26 -8.81
C PHE A 68 11.87 28.89 -8.24
N PHE A 69 11.82 30.23 -8.13
CA PHE A 69 10.63 30.92 -7.62
C PHE A 69 9.47 30.84 -8.62
N ASN A 70 9.75 30.92 -9.93
CA ASN A 70 8.72 30.84 -10.97
C ASN A 70 8.07 29.45 -11.06
N LYS A 71 8.81 28.37 -10.78
CA LYS A 71 8.28 27.00 -10.74
C LYS A 71 7.74 26.60 -9.37
N ARG A 72 7.32 27.56 -8.53
CA ARG A 72 6.79 27.29 -7.18
C ARG A 72 7.73 26.41 -6.34
N TRP A 73 9.02 26.74 -6.34
CA TRP A 73 10.06 25.94 -5.66
C TRP A 73 10.13 24.48 -6.14
N PHE A 74 9.69 24.17 -7.36
CA PHE A 74 9.64 22.79 -7.88
C PHE A 74 8.87 21.81 -6.99
N PHE A 75 8.01 22.31 -6.08
CA PHE A 75 7.32 21.47 -5.10
C PHE A 75 6.45 20.42 -5.79
N ASP A 76 5.74 20.81 -6.84
CA ASP A 76 4.92 19.91 -7.67
C ASP A 76 5.76 18.81 -8.33
N GLN A 77 6.96 19.16 -8.81
CA GLN A 77 7.86 18.20 -9.45
C GLN A 77 8.44 17.22 -8.43
N VAL A 78 8.86 17.71 -7.25
CA VAL A 78 9.38 16.87 -6.17
C VAL A 78 8.29 15.90 -5.70
N LEU A 79 7.07 16.37 -5.46
CA LEU A 79 5.95 15.50 -5.10
C LEU A 79 5.68 14.44 -6.17
N ASN A 80 5.64 14.84 -7.44
CA ASN A 80 5.36 13.92 -8.53
C ASN A 80 6.47 12.85 -8.67
N ASP A 81 7.72 13.27 -8.63
CA ASP A 81 8.85 12.36 -8.87
C ASP A 81 9.12 11.45 -7.68
N PHE A 82 8.97 11.94 -6.44
CA PHE A 82 9.25 11.14 -5.23
C PHE A 82 8.05 10.36 -4.72
N LEU A 83 6.87 10.97 -4.64
CA LEU A 83 5.69 10.29 -4.12
C LEU A 83 4.93 9.58 -5.23
N VAL A 84 4.45 10.32 -6.22
CA VAL A 84 3.51 9.77 -7.23
C VAL A 84 4.16 8.62 -8.01
N ARG A 85 5.36 8.82 -8.57
CA ARG A 85 6.05 7.75 -9.31
C ARG A 85 6.36 6.53 -8.44
N SER A 86 6.72 6.72 -7.17
CA SER A 86 7.00 5.61 -6.26
C SER A 86 5.74 4.78 -5.98
N PHE A 87 4.61 5.44 -5.71
CA PHE A 87 3.33 4.75 -5.52
C PHE A 87 2.86 4.04 -6.78
N LEU A 88 3.01 4.65 -7.96
CA LEU A 88 2.66 4.01 -9.23
C LEU A 88 3.51 2.76 -9.49
N ARG A 89 4.82 2.82 -9.23
CA ARG A 89 5.71 1.66 -9.39
C ARG A 89 5.35 0.55 -8.41
N PHE A 90 5.12 0.89 -7.15
CA PHE A 90 4.70 -0.06 -6.13
C PHE A 90 3.36 -0.73 -6.47
N GLY A 91 2.37 0.06 -6.89
CA GLY A 91 1.06 -0.47 -7.30
C GLY A 91 1.15 -1.42 -8.49
N TYR A 92 2.00 -1.11 -9.46
CA TYR A 92 2.23 -1.99 -10.60
C TYR A 92 2.96 -3.29 -10.22
N SER A 93 4.10 -3.20 -9.53
CA SER A 93 4.91 -4.38 -9.26
C SER A 93 4.31 -5.30 -8.21
N VAL A 94 3.71 -4.75 -7.16
CA VAL A 94 3.19 -5.56 -6.04
C VAL A 94 1.75 -5.97 -6.28
N SER A 95 0.84 -5.02 -6.48
CA SER A 95 -0.58 -5.36 -6.59
C SER A 95 -0.90 -6.05 -7.91
N PHE A 96 -0.39 -5.54 -9.03
CA PHE A 96 -0.79 -6.09 -10.32
C PHE A 96 0.08 -7.26 -10.77
N GLU A 97 1.40 -7.10 -10.77
CA GLU A 97 2.30 -8.13 -11.30
C GLU A 97 2.47 -9.29 -10.32
N ALA A 98 2.86 -9.03 -9.07
CA ALA A 98 3.11 -10.10 -8.11
C ALA A 98 1.82 -10.78 -7.62
N LEU A 99 0.76 -10.02 -7.38
CA LEU A 99 -0.47 -10.56 -6.81
C LEU A 99 -1.45 -11.07 -7.87
N ASP A 100 -1.94 -10.23 -8.78
CA ASP A 100 -2.95 -10.64 -9.76
C ASP A 100 -2.39 -11.61 -10.81
N LYS A 101 -1.32 -11.22 -11.51
CA LYS A 101 -0.70 -12.06 -12.55
C LYS A 101 0.18 -13.18 -11.99
N GLY A 102 0.72 -12.99 -10.79
CA GLY A 102 1.58 -13.97 -10.15
C GLY A 102 0.75 -14.93 -9.29
N ALA A 103 0.49 -14.52 -8.06
CA ALA A 103 -0.09 -15.39 -7.04
C ALA A 103 -1.47 -15.94 -7.41
N ILE A 104 -2.38 -15.09 -7.89
CA ILE A 104 -3.76 -15.50 -8.23
C ILE A 104 -3.77 -16.43 -9.43
N GLU A 105 -3.00 -16.14 -10.48
CA GLU A 105 -2.94 -17.01 -11.66
C GLU A 105 -2.32 -18.37 -11.33
N ILE A 106 -1.23 -18.39 -10.57
CA ILE A 106 -0.56 -19.62 -10.12
C ILE A 106 -1.46 -20.45 -9.21
N LEU A 107 -2.17 -19.85 -8.25
CA LEU A 107 -3.09 -20.59 -7.37
C LEU A 107 -4.42 -20.93 -8.04
N GLY A 108 -4.76 -20.20 -9.10
CA GLY A 108 -6.01 -20.31 -9.83
C GLY A 108 -5.95 -21.32 -10.96
N PRO A 109 -6.54 -21.00 -12.13
CA PRO A 109 -6.74 -21.97 -13.21
C PRO A 109 -5.43 -22.57 -13.73
N TYR A 110 -4.36 -21.77 -13.79
CA TYR A 110 -3.09 -22.22 -14.34
C TYR A 110 -2.45 -23.30 -13.46
N GLY A 111 -2.27 -23.06 -12.16
CA GLY A 111 -1.70 -24.08 -11.27
C GLY A 111 -2.59 -25.30 -11.11
N ILE A 112 -3.91 -25.12 -11.08
CA ILE A 112 -4.85 -26.24 -11.06
C ILE A 112 -4.66 -27.09 -12.33
N SER A 113 -4.69 -26.49 -13.53
CA SER A 113 -4.52 -27.25 -14.78
C SER A 113 -3.16 -27.95 -14.87
N TYR A 114 -2.08 -27.30 -14.41
CA TYR A 114 -0.74 -27.88 -14.38
C TYR A 114 -0.65 -29.08 -13.44
N THR A 115 -1.20 -28.97 -12.22
CA THR A 115 -1.19 -30.07 -11.24
C THR A 115 -2.02 -31.25 -11.72
N PHE A 116 -3.24 -31.02 -12.24
CA PHE A 116 -4.09 -32.07 -12.80
C PHE A 116 -3.43 -32.79 -13.98
N ARG A 117 -2.80 -32.04 -14.89
CA ARG A 117 -2.06 -32.64 -16.01
C ARG A 117 -0.93 -33.53 -15.51
N ARG A 118 -0.14 -33.07 -14.54
CA ARG A 118 0.96 -33.85 -13.97
C ARG A 118 0.48 -35.09 -13.22
N LEU A 119 -0.65 -35.00 -12.52
CA LEU A 119 -1.30 -36.16 -11.89
C LEU A 119 -1.80 -37.16 -12.94
N ALA A 120 -2.44 -36.69 -14.01
CA ALA A 120 -2.90 -37.54 -15.10
C ALA A 120 -1.73 -38.26 -15.80
N GLU A 121 -0.61 -37.56 -16.05
CA GLU A 121 0.61 -38.18 -16.58
C GLU A 121 1.14 -39.28 -15.66
N ARG A 122 1.17 -39.06 -14.34
CA ARG A 122 1.58 -40.08 -13.37
C ARG A 122 0.63 -41.27 -13.30
N ILE A 123 -0.68 -41.03 -13.34
CA ILE A 123 -1.70 -42.09 -13.35
C ILE A 123 -1.59 -42.91 -14.63
N SER A 124 -1.38 -42.26 -15.78
CA SER A 124 -1.17 -42.93 -17.07
C SER A 124 0.10 -43.80 -17.04
N GLN A 125 1.19 -43.33 -16.43
CA GLN A 125 2.41 -44.15 -16.27
C GLN A 125 2.21 -45.40 -15.40
N LEU A 126 1.28 -45.39 -14.44
CA LEU A 126 0.93 -46.60 -13.68
C LEU A 126 0.21 -47.65 -14.54
N GLN A 127 -0.45 -47.23 -15.62
CA GLN A 127 -1.08 -48.12 -16.60
C GLN A 127 -0.06 -48.57 -17.66
N SER A 128 0.77 -49.54 -17.29
CA SER A 128 1.82 -50.12 -18.17
C SER A 128 1.31 -50.84 -19.43
N GLY A 129 0.01 -51.13 -19.52
CA GLY A 129 -0.58 -51.89 -20.63
C GLY A 129 -0.31 -53.41 -20.59
N SER A 130 0.47 -53.91 -19.62
CA SER A 130 0.77 -55.34 -19.49
C SER A 130 -0.34 -56.09 -18.75
N VAL A 131 -0.78 -57.22 -19.32
CA VAL A 131 -1.80 -58.10 -18.72
C VAL A 131 -1.39 -58.57 -17.32
N TYR A 132 -0.10 -58.83 -17.10
CA TYR A 132 0.41 -59.27 -15.78
C TYR A 132 0.19 -58.21 -14.69
N HIS A 133 0.39 -56.93 -15.00
CA HIS A 133 0.17 -55.85 -14.04
C HIS A 133 -1.32 -55.71 -13.67
N TYR A 134 -2.23 -55.92 -14.61
CA TYR A 134 -3.67 -55.92 -14.33
C TYR A 134 -4.13 -57.13 -13.53
N ALA A 135 -3.65 -58.34 -13.85
CA ALA A 135 -3.96 -59.54 -13.08
C ALA A 135 -3.51 -59.42 -11.62
N PHE A 136 -2.31 -58.87 -11.40
CA PHE A 136 -1.80 -58.58 -10.05
C PHE A 136 -2.69 -57.57 -9.30
N ALA A 137 -3.11 -56.49 -9.96
CA ALA A 137 -4.01 -55.50 -9.37
C ALA A 137 -5.39 -56.08 -9.00
N MET A 138 -5.95 -56.98 -9.83
CA MET A 138 -7.22 -57.67 -9.55
C MET A 138 -7.15 -58.59 -8.33
N LEU A 139 -6.00 -59.20 -8.04
CA LEU A 139 -5.79 -60.01 -6.84
C LEU A 139 -5.55 -59.14 -5.60
N LEU A 140 -4.77 -58.08 -5.72
CA LEU A 140 -4.48 -57.17 -4.60
C LEU A 140 -5.68 -56.34 -4.16
N GLY A 141 -6.52 -55.90 -5.11
CA GLY A 141 -7.67 -55.02 -4.83
C GLY A 141 -8.58 -55.54 -3.72
N PRO A 142 -9.13 -56.76 -3.83
CA PRO A 142 -9.97 -57.37 -2.79
C PRO A 142 -9.26 -57.54 -1.45
N PHE A 143 -7.97 -57.84 -1.45
CA PHE A 143 -7.20 -57.99 -0.22
C PHE A 143 -7.08 -56.67 0.54
N VAL A 144 -6.80 -55.57 -0.18
CA VAL A 144 -6.70 -54.22 0.39
C VAL A 144 -8.05 -53.71 0.88
N THR A 145 -9.14 -53.94 0.13
CA THR A 145 -10.48 -53.52 0.58
C THR A 145 -10.94 -54.34 1.79
N PHE A 146 -10.64 -55.63 1.84
CA PHE A 146 -10.94 -56.49 2.98
C PHE A 146 -10.18 -56.07 4.24
N SER A 147 -8.88 -55.80 4.14
CA SER A 147 -8.09 -55.33 5.29
C SER A 147 -8.58 -53.98 5.81
N ARG A 148 -8.91 -53.04 4.90
CA ARG A 148 -9.47 -51.74 5.26
C ARG A 148 -10.83 -51.87 5.96
N MET A 149 -11.66 -52.80 5.50
CA MET A 149 -12.96 -53.09 6.11
C MET A 149 -12.83 -53.74 7.49
N TRP A 150 -11.80 -54.56 7.70
CA TRP A 150 -11.50 -55.13 9.02
C TRP A 150 -11.10 -54.05 10.03
N ASP A 151 -10.19 -53.15 9.65
CA ASP A 151 -9.77 -52.03 10.50
C ASP A 151 -10.92 -51.11 10.88
N SER A 152 -11.83 -50.84 9.95
CA SER A 152 -13.00 -50.00 10.23
C SER A 152 -14.00 -50.67 11.16
N ARG A 153 -13.99 -52.00 11.30
CA ARG A 153 -14.82 -52.72 12.28
C ARG A 153 -14.16 -52.73 13.66
N TYR A 154 -12.84 -52.78 13.72
CA TYR A 154 -12.09 -52.76 14.96
C TYR A 154 -12.29 -51.47 15.77
N SER A 155 -12.52 -50.32 15.11
CA SER A 155 -12.80 -49.06 15.80
C SER A 155 -14.21 -48.97 16.43
N TRP A 156 -15.14 -49.83 16.01
CA TRP A 156 -16.50 -49.90 16.57
C TRP A 156 -16.67 -51.03 17.59
N VAL A 157 -15.73 -51.97 17.63
CA VAL A 157 -15.75 -53.10 18.55
C VAL A 157 -14.86 -52.76 19.74
N ASP A 158 -15.48 -52.45 20.88
CA ASP A 158 -14.76 -52.27 22.14
C ASP A 158 -13.88 -53.50 22.42
N ASN A 159 -12.61 -53.31 22.82
CA ASN A 159 -11.68 -54.40 23.15
C ASN A 159 -12.22 -55.39 24.20
N ARG A 160 -13.23 -54.99 24.99
CA ARG A 160 -13.93 -55.87 25.95
C ARG A 160 -14.92 -56.81 25.26
N SER A 161 -15.59 -56.35 24.21
CA SER A 161 -16.56 -57.14 23.45
C SER A 161 -15.88 -58.21 22.58
N SER A 162 -14.67 -57.94 22.06
CA SER A 162 -13.86 -58.95 21.37
C SER A 162 -13.34 -60.03 22.32
N PHE A 163 -12.97 -59.69 23.55
CA PHE A 163 -12.54 -60.65 24.57
C PHE A 163 -13.66 -61.62 24.98
N ILE A 164 -14.89 -61.12 25.20
CA ILE A 164 -16.05 -61.96 25.57
C ILE A 164 -16.39 -62.96 24.46
N LEU A 165 -16.30 -62.53 23.20
CA LEU A 165 -16.63 -63.38 22.05
C LEU A 165 -15.64 -64.54 21.89
N ILE A 166 -14.33 -64.30 22.09
CA ILE A 166 -13.28 -65.33 22.07
C ILE A 166 -13.48 -66.38 23.18
N VAL A 167 -13.83 -65.93 24.40
CA VAL A 167 -14.08 -66.83 25.54
C VAL A 167 -15.33 -67.67 25.34
N SER A 168 -16.37 -67.15 24.67
CA SER A 168 -17.61 -67.90 24.40
C SER A 168 -17.50 -68.97 23.32
N THR A 169 -16.45 -68.92 22.49
CA THR A 169 -16.22 -69.86 21.38
C THR A 169 -15.28 -71.02 21.73
N PHE A 170 -14.65 -70.98 22.90
CA PHE A 170 -13.86 -72.07 23.50
C PHE A 170 -14.72 -72.84 24.51
#